data_AF-A0A353F1B7-F1
#
_entry.id   AF-A0A353F1B7-F1
#
_cell.length_a   1.000
_cell.length_b   1.000
_cell.length_c   1.000
_cell.angle_alpha   90.00
_cell.angle_beta   90.00
_cell.angle_gamma   90.00
#
_symmetry.space_group_name_H-M   'P 1'
#
loop_
_entity.id
_entity.type
_entity.pdbx_description
1 polymer ?
#
loop_
_entity_poly.entity_id
_entity_poly.type
_entity_poly.pdbx_seq_one_letter_code
_entity_poly.pdbx_strand_id
1 'polypeptide(L)'
;MNDFTILGIIAVLVVLDFMGGWWFGRKIHNYSLVDALWAFWIGLAGVIYSAFGTGDFEKRFASGIIAAIWGFRLAYHLQKRIRIHHPEEDSR
;
A
#
# COMPACT_ATOMS: atom_id res chain seq x y z
N MET A 1 15.55 8.36 -12.84
CA MET A 1 16.05 8.21 -11.46
C MET A 1 16.76 6.87 -11.36
N ASN A 2 17.74 6.72 -10.46
CA ASN A 2 18.30 5.40 -10.18
C ASN A 2 17.21 4.57 -9.46
N ASP A 3 17.04 3.30 -9.85
CA ASP A 3 16.06 2.39 -9.24
C ASP A 3 16.27 2.25 -7.72
N PHE A 4 17.53 2.27 -7.26
CA PHE A 4 17.84 2.28 -5.83
C PHE A 4 17.36 3.55 -5.12
N THR A 5 17.33 4.69 -5.79
CA THR A 5 16.78 5.94 -5.23
C THR A 5 15.26 5.83 -5.10
N ILE A 6 14.58 5.27 -6.10
CA ILE A 6 13.12 5.03 -6.05
C ILE A 6 12.82 4.07 -4.89
N LEU A 7 13.56 2.96 -4.79
CA LEU A 7 13.43 2.01 -3.70
C LEU A 7 13.63 2.65 -2.33
N GLY A 8 14.70 3.43 -2.16
CA GLY A 8 15.03 4.09 -0.90
C GLY A 8 13.94 5.07 -0.46
N ILE A 9 13.41 5.88 -1.38
CA ILE A 9 12.31 6.81 -1.09
C ILE A 9 11.05 6.04 -0.68
N ILE A 10 10.66 5.02 -1.45
CA ILE A 10 9.49 4.19 -1.12
C ILE A 10 9.67 3.53 0.24
N ALA A 11 10.83 2.94 0.52
CA ALA A 11 11.10 2.27 1.79
C ALA A 11 10.96 3.23 2.98
N VAL A 12 11.51 4.45 2.89
CA VAL A 12 11.36 5.47 3.95
C VAL A 12 9.90 5.85 4.14
N LEU A 13 9.16 6.11 3.06
CA LEU A 13 7.75 6.47 3.15
C LEU A 13 6.90 5.34 3.74
N VAL A 14 7.14 4.09 3.32
CA VAL A 14 6.49 2.90 3.88
C VAL A 14 6.77 2.80 5.37
N VAL A 15 8.03 2.91 5.80
CA VAL A 15 8.37 2.83 7.23
C VAL A 15 7.66 3.90 8.04
N LEU A 16 7.65 5.15 7.58
CA LEU A 16 6.96 6.25 8.26
C LEU A 16 5.45 6.03 8.34
N ASP A 17 4.84 5.57 7.25
CA ASP A 17 3.40 5.30 7.20
C ASP A 17 3.01 4.11 8.08
N PHE A 18 3.82 3.05 8.12
CA PHE A 18 3.61 1.92 9.02
C PHE A 18 3.79 2.29 10.50
N MET A 19 4.75 3.16 10.82
CA MET A 19 4.89 3.69 12.19
C MET A 19 3.63 4.45 12.60
N GLY A 20 3.10 5.31 11.73
CA GLY A 20 1.85 6.04 11.96
C GLY A 20 0.64 5.11 12.05
N GLY A 21 0.55 4.15 11.14
CA GLY A 21 -0.50 3.13 11.08
C GLY A 21 -0.54 2.25 12.32
N TRP A 22 0.62 1.85 12.84
CA TRP A 22 0.73 1.08 14.07
C TRP A 22 0.31 1.90 15.29
N TRP A 23 0.78 3.15 15.38
CA TRP A 23 0.39 4.05 16.46
C TRP A 23 -1.13 4.31 16.45
N PHE A 24 -1.71 4.50 15.27
CA PHE A 24 -3.15 4.66 15.13
C PHE A 24 -3.90 3.36 15.45
N GLY A 25 -3.41 2.21 14.97
CA GLY A 25 -3.93 0.87 15.27
C GLY A 25 -3.98 0.58 16.77
N ARG A 26 -2.93 0.99 17.51
CA ARG A 26 -2.91 0.96 18.99
C ARG A 26 -4.03 1.77 19.61
N LYS A 27 -4.33 2.95 19.06
CA LYS A 27 -5.35 3.87 19.58
C LYS A 27 -6.77 3.36 19.34
N ILE A 28 -6.99 2.70 18.20
CA ILE A 28 -8.28 2.11 17.86
C ILE A 28 -8.41 0.64 18.28
N HIS A 29 -7.39 0.06 18.93
CA HIS A 29 -7.36 -1.37 19.28
C HIS A 29 -7.69 -2.31 18.11
N ASN A 30 -7.23 -1.97 16.90
CA ASN A 30 -7.48 -2.75 15.70
C ASN A 30 -6.28 -2.61 14.75
N TYR A 31 -5.50 -3.68 14.61
CA TYR A 31 -4.31 -3.76 13.78
C TYR A 31 -4.58 -4.32 12.38
N SER A 32 -5.82 -4.71 12.08
CA SER A 32 -6.23 -5.07 10.71
C SER A 32 -5.98 -3.92 9.72
N LEU A 33 -5.87 -2.67 10.20
CA LEU A 33 -5.43 -1.51 9.41
C LEU A 33 -4.06 -1.73 8.73
N VAL A 34 -3.13 -2.42 9.40
CA VAL A 34 -1.80 -2.70 8.86
C VAL A 34 -1.88 -3.52 7.56
N ASP A 35 -2.87 -4.41 7.46
CA ASP A 35 -3.09 -5.22 6.25
C ASP A 35 -3.62 -4.36 5.10
N ALA A 36 -4.46 -3.36 5.39
CA ALA A 36 -4.92 -2.39 4.40
C ALA A 36 -3.77 -1.48 3.90
N LEU A 37 -2.86 -1.07 4.79
CA LEU A 37 -1.67 -0.29 4.44
C LEU A 37 -0.71 -1.10 3.56
N TRP A 38 -0.52 -2.39 3.84
CA TRP A 38 0.26 -3.28 2.98
C TRP A 38 -0.29 -3.33 1.56
N ALA A 39 -1.59 -3.60 1.41
CA ALA A 39 -2.25 -3.65 0.11
C ALA A 39 -2.10 -2.34 -0.67
N PHE A 40 -2.23 -1.21 0.03
CA PHE A 40 -2.06 0.12 -0.54
C PHE A 40 -0.63 0.35 -1.05
N TRP A 41 0.38 0.09 -0.21
CA TRP A 41 1.78 0.34 -0.57
C TRP A 41 2.30 -0.58 -1.67
N ILE A 42 1.87 -1.85 -1.74
CA ILE A 42 2.23 -2.74 -2.86
C ILE A 42 1.71 -2.17 -4.18
N GLY A 43 0.45 -1.72 -4.21
CA GLY A 43 -0.13 -1.08 -5.39
C GLY A 43 0.56 0.22 -5.76
N LEU A 44 0.73 1.12 -4.78
CA LEU A 44 1.34 2.43 -5.00
C LEU A 44 2.81 2.33 -5.44
N ALA A 45 3.59 1.42 -4.84
CA ALA A 45 4.96 1.16 -5.26
C ALA A 45 5.02 0.67 -6.71
N GLY A 46 4.13 -0.24 -7.11
CA GLY A 46 4.02 -0.69 -8.50
C GLY A 46 3.71 0.46 -9.48
N VAL A 47 2.83 1.37 -9.10
CA VAL A 47 2.52 2.57 -9.89
C VAL A 47 3.73 3.51 -10.00
N ILE A 48 4.43 3.76 -8.89
CA ILE A 48 5.63 4.62 -8.86
C ILE A 48 6.72 4.01 -9.75
N TYR A 49 6.99 2.70 -9.66
CA TYR A 49 7.97 2.03 -10.51
C TYR A 49 7.55 2.03 -11.99
N SER A 50 6.27 1.84 -12.29
CA SER A 50 5.76 1.99 -13.64
C SER A 50 6.02 3.40 -14.18
N ALA A 51 5.83 4.45 -13.37
CA ALA A 51 6.00 5.84 -13.78
C ALA A 51 7.47 6.28 -13.92
N PHE A 52 8.34 5.89 -12.98
CA PHE A 52 9.70 6.43 -12.85
C PHE A 52 10.83 5.44 -13.13
N GLY A 53 10.52 4.14 -13.17
CA GLY A 53 11.50 3.09 -13.46
C GLY A 53 12.02 3.15 -14.88
N THR A 54 13.02 2.32 -15.17
CA THR A 54 13.57 2.15 -16.51
C THR A 54 13.04 0.85 -17.13
N GLY A 55 12.93 0.77 -18.47
CA GLY A 55 12.42 -0.40 -19.17
C GLY A 55 11.34 -0.08 -20.21
N ASP A 56 10.87 -1.12 -20.91
CA ASP A 56 9.88 -1.01 -21.98
C ASP A 56 8.60 -0.32 -21.52
N PHE A 57 8.19 0.69 -22.28
CA PHE A 57 7.02 1.51 -21.94
C PHE A 57 5.73 0.67 -21.83
N GLU A 58 5.50 -0.23 -22.78
CA GLU A 58 4.28 -1.07 -22.81
C GLU A 58 4.15 -1.94 -21.56
N LYS A 59 5.25 -2.59 -21.14
CA LYS A 59 5.28 -3.46 -19.95
C LYS A 59 5.04 -2.66 -18.68
N ARG A 60 5.69 -1.49 -18.58
CA ARG A 60 5.52 -0.58 -17.44
C ARG A 60 4.06 -0.13 -17.36
N PHE A 61 3.51 0.39 -18.45
CA PHE A 61 2.14 0.87 -18.52
C PHE A 61 1.13 -0.22 -18.11
N ALA A 62 1.24 -1.43 -18.67
CA ALA A 62 0.39 -2.56 -18.30
C ALA A 62 0.52 -2.92 -16.81
N SER A 63 1.75 -3.03 -16.30
CA SER A 63 2.00 -3.34 -14.89
C SER A 63 1.48 -2.27 -13.93
N GLY A 64 1.60 -0.99 -14.30
CA GLY A 64 1.12 0.15 -13.52
C GLY A 64 -0.41 0.17 -13.41
N ILE A 65 -1.12 -0.12 -14.50
CA ILE A 65 -2.58 -0.24 -14.49
C ILE A 65 -3.02 -1.39 -13.58
N ILE A 66 -2.38 -2.55 -13.71
CA ILE A 66 -2.70 -3.72 -12.86
C ILE A 66 -2.45 -3.39 -11.39
N ALA A 67 -1.29 -2.79 -11.06
CA ALA A 67 -0.94 -2.41 -9.71
C ALA A 67 -1.91 -1.37 -9.12
N ALA A 68 -2.29 -0.37 -9.92
CA ALA A 68 -3.25 0.67 -9.51
C ALA A 68 -4.64 0.07 -9.21
N ILE A 69 -5.19 -0.70 -10.15
CA ILE A 69 -6.54 -1.28 -10.02
C ILE A 69 -6.56 -2.27 -8.86
N TRP A 70 -5.61 -3.21 -8.84
CA TRP A 70 -5.57 -4.26 -7.83
C TRP A 70 -5.32 -3.68 -6.43
N GLY A 71 -4.32 -2.81 -6.30
CA GLY A 71 -3.93 -2.21 -5.02
C GLY A 71 -5.04 -1.33 -4.45
N PHE A 72 -5.63 -0.46 -5.27
CA PHE A 72 -6.76 0.38 -4.84
C PHE A 72 -7.97 -0.46 -4.44
N ARG A 73 -8.36 -1.45 -5.26
CA ARG A 73 -9.49 -2.34 -4.96
C ARG A 73 -9.28 -3.06 -3.63
N LEU A 74 -8.10 -3.62 -3.41
CA LEU A 74 -7.81 -4.40 -2.20
C LEU A 74 -7.72 -3.51 -0.96
N ALA A 75 -6.97 -2.41 -1.01
CA ALA A 75 -6.85 -1.48 0.10
C ALA A 75 -8.22 -0.89 0.49
N TYR A 76 -9.03 -0.51 -0.50
CA TYR A 76 -10.39 -0.01 -0.26
C TYR A 76 -11.29 -1.08 0.36
N HIS A 77 -11.24 -2.32 -0.14
CA HIS A 77 -12.02 -3.43 0.40
C HIS A 77 -11.68 -3.71 1.86
N LEU A 78 -10.38 -3.80 2.20
CA LEU A 78 -9.92 -4.02 3.57
C LEU A 78 -10.33 -2.85 4.48
N GLN A 79 -10.10 -1.61 4.04
CA GLN A 79 -10.46 -0.44 4.84
C GLN A 79 -11.97 -0.32 5.08
N LYS A 80 -12.78 -0.66 4.07
CA LYS A 80 -14.24 -0.72 4.21
C LYS A 80 -14.64 -1.80 5.23
N ARG A 81 -14.04 -2.99 5.16
CA ARG A 81 -14.28 -4.10 6.09
C ARG A 81 -13.97 -3.69 7.53
N ILE A 82 -12.78 -3.12 7.77
CA ILE A 82 -12.33 -2.68 9.09
C ILE A 82 -13.33 -1.70 9.70
N ARG A 83 -13.80 -0.71 8.92
CA ARG A 83 -14.79 0.27 9.39
C ARG A 83 -16.15 -0.32 9.72
N ILE A 84 -16.58 -1.36 9.01
CA ILE A 84 -17.88 -1.99 9.23
C ILE A 84 -17.86 -2.87 10.49
N HIS A 85 -16.77 -3.59 10.72
CA HIS A 85 -16.67 -4.55 11.82
C HIS A 85 -16.10 -3.94 13.12
N HIS A 86 -15.55 -2.73 13.06
CA HIS A 86 -15.10 -2.02 14.26
C HIS A 86 -16.24 -1.91 15.30
N PRO A 87 -16.01 -2.26 16.58
CA PRO A 87 -14.72 -2.43 17.25
C PRO A 87 -14.10 -3.82 17.20
N GLU A 88 -14.79 -4.83 16.64
CA GLU A 88 -14.24 -6.17 16.54
C GLU A 88 -13.03 -6.18 15.59
N GLU A 89 -11.90 -6.66 16.10
CA GLU A 89 -10.72 -6.91 15.30
C GLU A 89 -10.92 -8.18 14.48
N ASP A 90 -10.47 -8.17 13.23
CA ASP A 90 -10.58 -9.33 12.35
C ASP A 90 -9.70 -10.46 12.92
N SER A 91 -10.33 -11.47 13.52
CA SER A 91 -9.64 -12.68 13.95
C SER A 91 -9.22 -13.44 12.69
N ARG A 92 -7.95 -13.31 12.34
CA ARG A 92 -7.33 -14.06 11.24
C ARG A 92 -7.73 -15.53 11.22
#